data_AF-A0A0F9D7N5-F1
#
_entry.id   AF-A0A0F9D7N5-F1
#
_cell.length_a   1.000
_cell.length_b   1.000
_cell.length_c   1.000
_cell.angle_alpha   90.00
_cell.angle_beta   90.00
_cell.angle_gamma   90.00
#
_symmetry.space_group_name_H-M   'P 1'
#
loop_
_entity.id
_entity.type
_entity.pdbx_description
1 polymer ?
#
loop_
_entity_poly.entity_id
_entity_poly.type
_entity_poly.pdbx_seq_one_letter_code
_entity_poly.pdbx_strand_id
1 'polypeptide(L)'
;MAQTKEEKKIYQKEYYQNNKERLNIQSKEYRQANREKASAHAKEYRRGHKEKINARMKEYHRNKRATDPKYRLNINISAAIRQSLKGNKGGRHWETLVRYTLTQFEKHMERLGAKIENHGRGPGKWEIDHIIPRSVFNFTRPRDEDFKRCWALSNLRPLWGYENQAKQAKLEKHFQPSLIFN
;
A
#
# COMPACT_ATOMS: atom_id res chain seq x y z
N MET A 1 19.32 -45.90 32.80
CA MET A 1 19.01 -45.99 31.36
C MET A 1 18.76 -44.58 30.83
N ALA A 2 19.45 -44.15 29.78
CA ALA A 2 19.28 -42.80 29.23
C ALA A 2 17.99 -42.73 28.40
N GLN A 3 17.12 -41.75 28.69
CA GLN A 3 15.89 -41.52 27.93
C GLN A 3 16.20 -41.29 26.44
N THR A 4 15.42 -41.96 25.58
CA THR A 4 15.54 -41.85 24.13
C THR A 4 15.13 -40.45 23.66
N LYS A 5 15.59 -40.05 22.47
CA LYS A 5 15.27 -38.74 21.87
C LYS A 5 13.75 -38.53 21.72
N GLU A 6 13.02 -39.60 21.43
CA GLU A 6 11.58 -39.55 21.23
C GLU A 6 10.83 -39.40 22.56
N GLU A 7 11.26 -40.11 23.60
CA GLU A 7 10.73 -39.95 24.97
C GLU A 7 10.90 -38.52 25.49
N LYS A 8 12.06 -37.89 25.24
CA LYS A 8 12.29 -36.49 25.63
C LYS A 8 11.34 -35.52 24.92
N LYS A 9 11.05 -35.79 23.64
CA LYS A 9 10.17 -34.93 22.83
C LYS A 9 8.70 -35.06 23.26
N ILE A 10 8.24 -36.27 23.57
CA ILE A 10 6.91 -36.53 24.11
C ILE A 10 6.77 -35.83 25.47
N TYR A 11 7.73 -36.04 26.37
CA TYR A 11 7.76 -35.39 27.69
C TYR A 11 7.71 -33.86 27.60
N GLN A 12 8.53 -33.25 26.72
CA GLN A 12 8.53 -31.80 26.50
C GLN A 12 7.17 -31.28 26.00
N LYS A 13 6.52 -32.03 25.10
CA LYS A 13 5.20 -31.68 24.58
C LYS A 13 4.13 -31.73 25.68
N GLU A 14 4.11 -32.79 26.48
CA GLU A 14 3.18 -32.94 27.61
C GLU A 14 3.42 -31.88 28.67
N TYR A 15 4.68 -31.62 29.02
CA TYR A 15 5.05 -30.55 29.93
C TYR A 15 4.56 -29.19 29.42
N TYR A 16 4.76 -28.88 28.14
CA TYR A 16 4.29 -27.62 27.57
C TYR A 16 2.76 -27.51 27.62
N GLN A 17 2.01 -28.57 27.27
CA GLN A 17 0.55 -28.52 27.31
C GLN A 17 0.03 -28.31 28.73
N ASN A 18 0.55 -29.07 29.70
CA ASN A 18 0.13 -29.01 31.10
C ASN A 18 0.51 -27.70 31.79
N ASN A 19 1.49 -26.96 31.26
CA ASN A 19 1.96 -25.70 31.84
C ASN A 19 1.72 -24.49 30.94
N LYS A 20 0.99 -24.66 29.82
CA LYS A 20 0.82 -23.66 28.77
C LYS A 20 0.34 -22.32 29.29
N GLU A 21 -0.67 -22.35 30.15
CA GLU A 21 -1.28 -21.14 30.69
C GLU A 21 -0.32 -20.38 31.61
N ARG A 22 0.32 -21.08 32.56
CA ARG A 22 1.36 -20.52 33.43
C ARG A 22 2.54 -19.95 32.63
N LEU A 23 3.03 -20.70 31.64
CA LEU A 23 4.14 -20.28 30.78
C LEU A 23 3.77 -19.03 29.96
N ASN A 24 2.52 -18.95 29.48
CA ASN A 24 2.03 -17.78 28.77
C ASN A 24 1.94 -16.54 29.67
N ILE A 25 1.46 -16.71 30.91
CA ILE A 25 1.38 -15.63 31.90
C ILE A 25 2.79 -15.12 32.23
N GLN A 26 3.70 -16.02 32.62
CA GLN A 26 5.09 -15.66 32.90
C GLN A 26 5.76 -15.00 31.68
N SER A 27 5.49 -15.49 30.48
CA SER A 27 6.00 -14.89 29.25
C SER A 27 5.44 -13.49 29.01
N LYS A 28 4.16 -13.22 29.32
CA LYS A 28 3.57 -11.88 29.25
C LYS A 28 4.20 -10.95 30.28
N GLU A 29 4.32 -11.37 31.53
CA GLU A 29 4.93 -10.60 32.62
C GLU A 29 6.38 -10.26 32.31
N TYR A 30 7.16 -11.24 31.84
CA TYR A 30 8.55 -11.02 31.42
C TYR A 30 8.65 -10.02 30.28
N ARG A 31 7.79 -10.14 29.25
CA ARG A 31 7.74 -9.18 28.13
C ARG A 31 7.39 -7.77 28.61
N GLN A 32 6.48 -7.65 29.57
CA GLN A 32 6.06 -6.36 30.11
C GLN A 32 7.16 -5.72 30.95
N ALA A 33 7.76 -6.48 31.87
CA ALA A 33 8.87 -6.04 32.71
C ALA A 33 10.13 -5.66 31.91
N ASN A 34 10.37 -6.31 30.76
CA ASN A 34 11.53 -6.06 29.91
C ASN A 34 11.21 -5.23 28.66
N ARG A 35 9.99 -4.70 28.54
CA ARG A 35 9.54 -3.95 27.36
C ARG A 35 10.46 -2.77 27.04
N GLU A 36 10.84 -2.02 28.06
CA GLU A 36 11.68 -0.83 27.90
C GLU A 36 13.11 -1.20 27.49
N LYS A 37 13.70 -2.22 28.13
CA LYS A 37 15.03 -2.73 27.77
C LYS A 37 15.07 -3.24 26.33
N ALA A 38 14.06 -4.03 25.93
CA ALA A 38 13.94 -4.53 24.57
C ALA A 38 13.76 -3.38 23.55
N SER A 39 12.94 -2.38 23.88
CA SER A 39 12.73 -1.20 23.05
C SER A 39 14.01 -0.37 22.89
N ALA A 40 14.74 -0.14 23.99
CA ALA A 40 16.00 0.60 24.00
C ALA A 40 17.06 -0.10 23.14
N HIS A 41 17.26 -1.41 23.33
CA HIS A 41 18.17 -2.21 22.53
C HIS A 41 17.77 -2.20 21.04
N ALA A 42 16.48 -2.35 20.72
CA ALA A 42 16.01 -2.29 19.34
C ALA A 42 16.21 -0.90 18.70
N LYS A 43 16.17 0.18 19.48
CA LYS A 43 16.43 1.55 19.02
C LYS A 43 17.92 1.75 18.75
N GLU A 44 18.78 1.28 19.64
CA GLU A 44 20.24 1.33 19.48
C GLU A 44 20.69 0.52 18.26
N TYR A 45 20.21 -0.71 18.13
CA TYR A 45 20.48 -1.55 16.96
C TYR A 45 20.06 -0.87 15.66
N ARG A 46 18.84 -0.30 15.62
CA ARG A 46 18.35 0.46 14.46
C ARG A 46 19.21 1.70 14.15
N ARG A 47 19.74 2.38 15.17
CA ARG A 47 20.62 3.54 14.98
C ARG A 47 21.96 3.10 14.38
N GLY A 48 22.59 2.06 14.92
CA GLY A 48 23.87 1.54 14.43
C GLY A 48 23.80 0.85 13.07
N HIS A 49 22.63 0.34 12.66
CA HIS A 49 22.45 -0.40 11.41
C HIS A 49 21.52 0.29 10.40
N LYS A 50 21.24 1.59 10.60
CA LYS A 50 20.27 2.36 9.81
C LYS A 50 20.51 2.23 8.31
N GLU A 51 21.76 2.40 7.87
CA GLU A 51 22.12 2.37 6.45
C GLU A 51 21.91 1.00 5.83
N LYS A 52 22.37 -0.07 6.49
CA LYS A 52 22.20 -1.45 6.04
C LYS A 52 20.72 -1.84 5.96
N ILE A 53 19.92 -1.46 6.96
CA ILE A 53 18.47 -1.67 6.97
C ILE A 53 17.82 -0.93 5.80
N ASN A 54 18.15 0.35 5.61
CA ASN A 54 17.60 1.16 4.52
C ASN A 54 17.98 0.63 3.14
N ALA A 55 19.24 0.21 2.95
CA ALA A 55 19.72 -0.39 1.71
C ALA A 55 18.95 -1.67 1.36
N ARG A 56 18.81 -2.58 2.34
CA ARG A 56 18.02 -3.81 2.18
C ARG A 56 16.56 -3.52 1.85
N MET A 57 15.93 -2.56 2.53
CA MET A 57 14.53 -2.18 2.26
C MET A 57 14.38 -1.56 0.88
N LYS A 58 15.32 -0.71 0.46
CA LYS A 58 15.33 -0.10 -0.88
C LYS A 58 15.42 -1.17 -1.96
N GLU A 59 16.29 -2.16 -1.78
CA GLU A 59 16.43 -3.30 -2.69
C GLU A 59 15.16 -4.15 -2.73
N TYR A 60 14.61 -4.51 -1.57
CA TYR A 60 13.35 -5.23 -1.46
C TYR A 60 12.22 -4.53 -2.24
N HIS A 61 12.03 -3.23 -2.01
CA HIS A 61 11.00 -2.45 -2.71
C HIS A 61 11.27 -2.33 -4.20
N ARG A 62 12.53 -2.17 -4.62
CA ARG A 62 12.91 -2.15 -6.04
C ARG A 62 12.53 -3.47 -6.71
N ASN A 63 12.92 -4.60 -6.11
CA ASN A 63 12.66 -5.94 -6.64
C ASN A 63 11.17 -6.22 -6.69
N LYS A 64 10.42 -5.92 -5.60
CA LYS A 64 8.96 -6.06 -5.58
C LYS A 64 8.27 -5.23 -6.65
N ARG A 65 8.68 -3.98 -6.91
CA ARG A 65 8.11 -3.16 -7.99
C ARG A 65 8.40 -3.71 -9.39
N ALA A 66 9.53 -4.40 -9.56
CA ALA A 66 9.90 -5.02 -10.83
C ALA A 66 9.11 -6.31 -11.08
N THR A 67 8.99 -7.17 -10.08
CA THR A 67 8.45 -8.53 -10.23
C THR A 67 6.96 -8.65 -9.96
N ASP A 68 6.35 -7.70 -9.23
CA ASP A 68 4.94 -7.73 -8.85
C ASP A 68 4.21 -6.51 -9.44
N PRO A 69 3.50 -6.68 -10.58
CA PRO A 69 2.74 -5.59 -11.21
C PRO A 69 1.65 -5.01 -10.31
N LYS A 70 1.01 -5.83 -9.47
CA LYS A 70 -0.03 -5.37 -8.52
C LYS A 70 0.59 -4.48 -7.45
N TYR A 71 1.73 -4.90 -6.90
CA TYR A 71 2.49 -4.08 -5.95
C TYR A 71 2.89 -2.74 -6.58
N ARG A 72 3.40 -2.76 -7.81
CA ARG A 72 3.76 -1.54 -8.55
C ARG A 72 2.54 -0.63 -8.76
N LEU A 73 1.41 -1.17 -9.19
CA LEU A 73 0.16 -0.44 -9.40
C LEU A 73 -0.36 0.20 -8.10
N ASN A 74 -0.41 -0.58 -7.02
CA ASN A 74 -0.84 -0.14 -5.69
C ASN A 74 -0.02 1.05 -5.18
N ILE A 75 1.32 0.98 -5.33
CA ILE A 75 2.22 2.06 -4.95
C ILE A 75 2.01 3.30 -5.84
N ASN A 76 1.81 3.12 -7.14
CA ASN A 76 1.58 4.22 -8.06
C ASN A 76 0.26 4.96 -7.75
N ILE A 77 -0.85 4.25 -7.53
CA ILE A 77 -2.15 4.84 -7.15
C ILE A 77 -2.00 5.61 -5.83
N SER A 78 -1.43 4.97 -4.80
CA SER A 78 -1.21 5.61 -3.50
C SER A 78 -0.36 6.87 -3.60
N ALA A 79 0.68 6.85 -4.43
CA ALA A 79 1.56 8.00 -4.66
C ALA A 79 0.85 9.12 -5.43
N ALA A 80 0.00 8.79 -6.40
CA ALA A 80 -0.76 9.76 -7.18
C ALA A 80 -1.86 10.44 -6.34
N ILE A 81 -2.57 9.69 -5.49
CA ILE A 81 -3.54 10.24 -4.52
C ILE A 81 -2.85 11.11 -3.47
N ARG A 82 -1.66 10.71 -3.00
CA ARG A 82 -0.89 11.55 -2.06
C ARG A 82 -0.55 12.92 -2.66
N GLN A 83 -0.14 12.92 -3.93
CA GLN A 83 0.18 14.14 -4.66
C GLN A 83 -1.06 15.02 -4.88
N SER A 84 -2.20 14.42 -5.25
CA SER A 84 -3.44 15.18 -5.45
C SER A 84 -3.96 15.84 -4.17
N LEU A 85 -3.75 15.20 -3.01
CA LEU A 85 -4.20 15.71 -1.70
C LEU A 85 -3.21 16.66 -1.02
N LYS A 86 -2.08 17.01 -1.65
CA LYS A 86 -1.11 17.99 -1.11
C LYS A 86 -0.71 17.74 0.36
N GLY A 87 -0.55 16.47 0.75
CA GLY A 87 -0.21 16.07 2.13
C GLY A 87 -1.40 15.60 2.98
N ASN A 88 -2.64 15.94 2.61
CA ASN A 88 -3.85 15.57 3.37
C ASN A 88 -4.22 14.08 3.29
N LYS A 89 -3.44 13.23 2.61
CA LYS A 89 -3.63 11.77 2.66
C LYS A 89 -3.42 11.22 4.07
N GLY A 90 -2.49 11.80 4.84
CA GLY A 90 -2.27 11.48 6.25
C GLY A 90 -1.95 9.99 6.50
N GLY A 91 -1.21 9.35 5.60
CA GLY A 91 -0.85 7.92 5.72
C GLY A 91 -1.99 6.91 5.47
N ARG A 92 -3.25 7.36 5.33
CA ARG A 92 -4.41 6.49 5.12
C ARG A 92 -4.26 5.59 3.90
N HIS A 93 -4.80 4.37 4.00
CA HIS A 93 -4.84 3.45 2.87
C HIS A 93 -5.70 4.03 1.73
N TRP A 94 -5.25 3.90 0.48
CA TRP A 94 -5.88 4.61 -0.62
C TRP A 94 -7.28 4.07 -0.96
N GLU A 95 -7.48 2.76 -0.86
CA GLU A 95 -8.79 2.11 -1.07
C GLU A 95 -9.86 2.65 -0.10
N THR A 96 -9.46 2.96 1.14
CA THR A 96 -10.36 3.58 2.13
C THR A 96 -10.83 4.96 1.70
N LEU A 97 -10.03 5.69 0.92
CA LEU A 97 -10.36 7.06 0.48
C LEU A 97 -11.32 7.04 -0.72
N VAL A 98 -11.12 6.12 -1.65
CA VAL A 98 -11.87 6.06 -2.92
C VAL A 98 -13.02 5.06 -2.91
N ARG A 99 -13.12 4.24 -1.86
CA ARG A 99 -14.21 3.27 -1.62
C ARG A 99 -14.35 2.18 -2.70
N TYR A 100 -13.23 1.80 -3.31
CA TYR A 100 -13.11 0.59 -4.12
C TYR A 100 -11.76 -0.07 -3.86
N THR A 101 -11.66 -1.37 -4.13
CA THR A 101 -10.45 -2.17 -3.95
C THR A 101 -9.58 -2.17 -5.20
N LEU A 102 -8.31 -2.55 -5.05
CA LEU A 102 -7.40 -2.81 -6.15
C LEU A 102 -8.01 -3.82 -7.12
N THR A 103 -8.63 -4.90 -6.63
CA THR A 103 -9.30 -5.89 -7.47
C THR A 103 -10.43 -5.29 -8.31
N GLN A 104 -11.22 -4.37 -7.74
CA GLN A 104 -12.28 -3.68 -8.50
C GLN A 104 -11.69 -2.74 -9.56
N PHE A 105 -10.61 -2.04 -9.23
CA PHE A 105 -9.87 -1.22 -10.19
C PHE A 105 -9.28 -2.05 -11.33
N GLU A 106 -8.64 -3.18 -11.03
CA GLU A 106 -8.08 -4.12 -12.02
C GLU A 106 -9.16 -4.59 -12.99
N LYS A 107 -10.28 -5.10 -12.48
CA LYS A 107 -11.42 -5.52 -13.30
C LYS A 107 -11.97 -4.40 -14.17
N HIS A 108 -11.97 -3.16 -13.66
CA HIS A 108 -12.38 -2.01 -14.46
C HIS A 108 -11.43 -1.74 -15.63
N MET A 109 -10.12 -1.76 -15.39
CA MET A 109 -9.10 -1.57 -16.43
C MET A 109 -9.10 -2.71 -17.46
N GLU A 110 -9.29 -3.95 -17.02
CA GLU A 110 -9.39 -5.13 -17.90
C GLU A 110 -10.57 -5.04 -18.85
N ARG A 111 -11.74 -4.57 -18.37
CA ARG A 111 -12.91 -4.31 -19.23
C ARG A 111 -12.65 -3.23 -20.29
N LEU A 112 -11.72 -2.32 -20.01
CA LEU A 112 -11.26 -1.28 -20.95
C LEU A 112 -10.10 -1.78 -21.84
N GLY A 113 -9.76 -3.06 -21.79
CA GLY A 113 -8.74 -3.69 -22.64
C GLY A 113 -7.31 -3.61 -22.11
N ALA A 114 -7.11 -3.16 -20.86
CA ALA A 114 -5.79 -3.00 -20.28
C ALA A 114 -5.44 -4.09 -19.27
N LYS A 115 -4.24 -4.64 -19.40
CA LYS A 115 -3.70 -5.65 -18.49
C LYS A 115 -2.76 -5.01 -17.46
N ILE A 116 -2.68 -5.50 -16.25
CA ILE A 116 -1.84 -4.85 -15.23
C ILE A 116 -0.33 -5.03 -15.49
N GLU A 117 0.06 -6.05 -16.25
CA GLU A 117 1.45 -6.38 -16.56
C GLU A 117 2.11 -5.28 -17.40
N ASN A 118 1.33 -4.62 -18.26
CA ASN A 118 1.79 -3.49 -19.07
C ASN A 118 1.44 -2.11 -18.47
N HIS A 119 0.97 -2.03 -17.22
CA HIS A 119 0.90 -0.76 -16.50
C HIS A 119 2.29 -0.21 -16.15
N GLY A 120 2.54 1.04 -16.49
CA GLY A 120 3.75 1.76 -16.11
C GLY A 120 4.09 2.90 -17.07
N ARG A 121 5.35 3.34 -17.03
CA ARG A 121 5.88 4.35 -17.94
C ARG A 121 6.81 3.70 -18.96
N GLY A 122 6.81 4.20 -20.19
CA GLY A 122 7.71 3.78 -21.26
C GLY A 122 7.01 3.08 -22.44
N PRO A 123 7.79 2.65 -23.44
CA PRO A 123 7.26 2.03 -24.66
C PRO A 123 6.38 0.80 -24.35
N GLY A 124 5.21 0.73 -25.00
CA GLY A 124 4.25 -0.37 -24.82
C GLY A 124 3.59 -0.42 -23.43
N LYS A 125 3.66 0.67 -22.65
CA LYS A 125 3.00 0.78 -21.34
C LYS A 125 1.86 1.78 -21.35
N TRP A 126 0.81 1.47 -20.63
CA TRP A 126 -0.30 2.39 -20.37
C TRP A 126 -0.20 3.00 -18.98
N GLU A 127 -0.76 4.19 -18.85
CA GLU A 127 -0.84 4.98 -17.63
C GLU A 127 -2.30 5.21 -17.25
N ILE A 128 -2.55 5.53 -15.97
CA ILE A 128 -3.88 5.86 -15.47
C ILE A 128 -4.20 7.29 -15.91
N ASP A 129 -5.09 7.43 -16.90
CA ASP A 129 -5.63 8.72 -17.34
C ASP A 129 -6.91 9.05 -16.58
N HIS A 130 -7.12 10.35 -16.36
CA HIS A 130 -8.39 10.87 -15.88
C HIS A 130 -9.15 11.44 -17.07
N ILE A 131 -10.32 10.87 -17.38
CA ILE A 131 -11.18 11.31 -18.49
C ILE A 131 -11.45 12.81 -18.37
N ILE A 132 -11.93 13.23 -17.20
CA ILE A 132 -11.96 14.62 -16.78
C ILE A 132 -10.63 14.90 -16.05
N PRO A 133 -9.79 15.83 -16.52
CA PRO A 133 -8.48 16.08 -15.95
C PRO A 133 -8.53 16.43 -14.46
N ARG A 134 -7.63 15.85 -13.67
CA ARG A 134 -7.51 16.16 -12.23
C ARG A 134 -7.38 17.66 -11.94
N SER A 135 -6.74 18.42 -12.83
CA SER A 135 -6.49 19.87 -12.66
C SER A 135 -7.75 20.74 -12.66
N VAL A 136 -8.89 20.24 -13.17
CA VAL A 136 -10.14 21.01 -13.20
C VAL A 136 -11.04 20.75 -12.01
N PHE A 137 -10.71 19.75 -11.18
CA PHE A 137 -11.44 19.45 -9.95
C PHE A 137 -10.94 20.32 -8.80
N ASN A 138 -11.85 20.66 -7.90
CA ASN A 138 -11.59 21.51 -6.76
C ASN A 138 -11.68 20.72 -5.45
N PHE A 139 -10.55 20.21 -4.95
CA PHE A 139 -10.48 19.51 -3.67
C PHE A 139 -9.14 19.69 -2.96
N THR A 140 -9.18 19.55 -1.63
CA THR A 140 -8.00 19.46 -0.76
C THR A 140 -8.03 18.26 0.17
N ARG A 141 -9.22 17.72 0.46
CA ARG A 141 -9.46 16.63 1.43
C ARG A 141 -10.11 15.43 0.74
N PRO A 142 -9.93 14.21 1.26
CA PRO A 142 -10.58 13.03 0.69
C PRO A 142 -12.11 13.02 0.78
N ARG A 143 -12.70 13.85 1.66
CA ARG A 143 -14.15 13.92 1.84
C ARG A 143 -14.83 14.87 0.84
N ASP A 144 -14.05 15.71 0.16
CA ASP A 144 -14.55 16.64 -0.86
C ASP A 144 -15.20 15.83 -1.99
N GLU A 145 -16.32 16.33 -2.51
CA GLU A 145 -17.06 15.61 -3.55
C GLU A 145 -16.25 15.51 -4.84
N ASP A 146 -15.52 16.57 -5.19
CA ASP A 146 -14.63 16.59 -6.34
C ASP A 146 -13.45 15.63 -6.22
N PHE A 147 -12.99 15.29 -5.00
CA PHE A 147 -12.00 14.22 -4.83
C PHE A 147 -12.58 12.88 -5.23
N LYS A 148 -13.81 12.58 -4.77
CA LYS A 148 -14.49 11.32 -5.10
C LYS A 148 -14.78 11.22 -6.58
N ARG A 149 -15.28 12.30 -7.21
CA ARG A 149 -15.55 12.37 -8.66
C ARG A 149 -14.27 12.20 -9.47
N CYS A 150 -13.19 12.89 -9.08
CA CYS A 150 -11.89 12.79 -9.74
C CYS A 150 -11.34 11.36 -9.74
N TRP A 151 -11.45 10.67 -8.60
CA TRP A 151 -10.89 9.32 -8.41
C TRP A 151 -11.90 8.19 -8.61
N ALA A 152 -13.14 8.48 -9.03
CA ALA A 152 -14.14 7.46 -9.33
C ALA A 152 -13.69 6.59 -10.51
N LEU A 153 -13.99 5.29 -10.48
CA LEU A 153 -13.67 4.38 -11.59
C LEU A 153 -14.23 4.88 -12.94
N SER A 154 -15.40 5.50 -12.94
CA SER A 154 -16.01 6.09 -14.13
C SER A 154 -15.21 7.24 -14.74
N ASN A 155 -14.31 7.88 -13.99
CA ASN A 155 -13.42 8.94 -14.46
C ASN A 155 -12.02 8.42 -14.80
N LEU A 156 -11.71 7.14 -14.57
CA LEU A 156 -10.39 6.56 -14.80
C LEU A 156 -10.41 5.62 -16.01
N ARG A 157 -9.41 5.75 -16.88
CA ARG A 157 -9.21 4.86 -18.02
C ARG A 157 -7.72 4.54 -18.23
N PRO A 158 -7.38 3.40 -18.84
CA PRO A 158 -6.03 3.19 -19.34
C PRO A 158 -5.83 4.03 -20.61
N LEU A 159 -4.66 4.62 -20.74
CA LEU A 159 -4.27 5.33 -21.96
C LEU A 159 -2.79 5.07 -22.21
N TRP A 160 -2.39 4.87 -23.47
CA TRP A 160 -0.97 4.66 -23.76
C TRP A 160 -0.18 5.90 -23.38
N GLY A 161 1.06 5.74 -22.89
CA GLY A 161 1.84 6.88 -22.37
C GLY A 161 1.97 8.04 -23.36
N TYR A 162 2.15 7.75 -24.65
CA TYR A 162 2.23 8.77 -25.71
C TYR A 162 0.89 9.49 -25.96
N GLU A 163 -0.23 8.77 -25.92
CA GLU A 163 -1.57 9.35 -26.04
C GLU A 163 -1.92 10.21 -24.83
N ASN A 164 -1.55 9.77 -23.62
CA ASN A 164 -1.76 10.51 -22.37
C ASN A 164 -1.01 11.84 -22.38
N GLN A 165 0.22 11.83 -22.87
CA GLN A 165 1.02 13.05 -23.07
C GLN A 165 0.40 13.98 -24.12
N ALA A 166 -0.14 13.45 -25.22
CA ALA A 166 -0.81 14.26 -26.25
C ALA A 166 -2.16 14.84 -25.78
N LYS A 167 -2.88 14.12 -24.91
CA LYS A 167 -4.17 14.54 -24.35
C LYS A 167 -4.06 15.77 -23.45
N GLN A 168 -3.01 15.87 -22.63
CA GLN A 168 -2.86 16.95 -21.65
C GLN A 168 -4.12 17.09 -20.74
N ALA A 169 -4.44 18.31 -20.30
CA ALA A 169 -5.65 18.62 -19.53
C ALA A 169 -6.86 19.00 -20.42
N LYS A 170 -6.99 18.41 -21.62
CA LYS A 170 -8.11 18.70 -22.51
C LYS A 170 -9.44 18.20 -21.93
N LEU A 171 -10.48 19.02 -22.07
CA LEU A 171 -11.86 18.69 -21.75
C LEU A 171 -12.64 18.48 -23.06
N GLU A 172 -13.29 17.33 -23.19
CA GLU A 172 -14.18 17.06 -24.33
C GLU A 172 -15.54 17.75 -24.17
N LYS A 173 -15.96 18.02 -22.93
CA LYS A 173 -17.23 18.64 -22.58
C LYS A 173 -17.02 19.65 -21.46
N HIS A 174 -17.93 20.63 -21.37
CA HIS A 174 -17.95 21.56 -20.25
C HIS A 174 -18.02 20.80 -18.91
N PHE A 175 -17.23 21.25 -17.94
CA PHE A 175 -17.15 20.65 -16.61
C PHE A 175 -17.27 21.72 -15.53
N GLN A 176 -18.19 21.51 -14.60
CA GLN A 176 -18.35 22.36 -13.42
C GLN A 176 -17.80 21.64 -12.17
N PRO A 177 -16.75 22.18 -11.53
CA PRO A 177 -16.27 21.68 -10.24
C PRO A 177 -17.24 22.00 -9.11
N SER A 178 -17.16 21.22 -8.04
CA SER A 178 -17.84 21.53 -6.78
C SER A 178 -17.30 22.84 -6.21
N LEU A 179 -18.23 23.76 -5.91
CA LEU A 179 -17.92 24.99 -5.19
C LEU A 179 -17.88 24.78 -3.67
N ILE A 180 -18.32 23.60 -3.20
CA ILE A 180 -18.38 23.25 -1.79
C ILE A 180 -17.17 22.39 -1.43
N PHE A 181 -16.39 22.87 -0.46
CA PHE A 181 -15.37 22.08 0.24
C PHE A 181 -16.01 21.46 1.48
N ASN A 182 -15.91 20.14 1.61
CA ASN A 182 -16.58 19.43 2.69
C ASN A 182 -15.65 19.08 3.84
#